data_AF-E7GGA0-F1
#
_entry.id   AF-E7GGA0-F1
#
_cell.length_a   1.000
_cell.length_b   1.000
_cell.length_c   1.000
_cell.angle_alpha   90.00
_cell.angle_beta   90.00
_cell.angle_gamma   90.00
#
_symmetry.space_group_name_H-M   'P 1'
#
loop_
_entity.id
_entity.type
_entity.pdbx_description
1 polymer ?
#
loop_
_entity_poly.entity_id
_entity_poly.type
_entity_poly.pdbx_seq_one_letter_code
_entity_poly.pdbx_strand_id
1 'polypeptide(L)'
;MATEYNLVAGKGDDKEVVATYDSKEDAQQALNKRKYLRSSTTYSVEEKNKAVTYGVVYLNAKSYDGESYLTYDNVSNPGYDGYTTGSYAKDAAYLGTFNGKVRAMQAGVIMDFDSRDVTVIDYSAANISYYYVSDGYLYHRFYYGSSNKYNTYRVGYKLSYLSAGKKYYSYDGHYFYTSYPNMIKDYQNGVHTNAVNKSDPYYNYYQYLSHRTTTSLSAAQINSIVNDHVGSSSSKMKNMGSYFIQYQNSYGVNGLLMLGVSGNESAWGTSTIAMDKNNLFGHGAVDSNPYYGAHGYATASDSIKYHAEKFISNGYLDNEDWRYNGGYLGDKAGGINVRYASDPYWGEKAASVNYYYGVGNDYGRYTMGIINGVQKSYKLYKEASYSSPVIHTLGQKTNGVTSPRTYNLAVVILDTVTDSAGNRWYKIQSDTALNSSRTDTDWDGIYNFSKDYYFIPTSNVTVINQGNVKVPSYYTGDVNGDGKVSSLDYIQIKNHIMKTKVLSGDALLRADVNGDGKVSSLDYIKIKNHIMGTNRLF
;
A
#
# COMPACT_ATOMS: atom_id res chain seq x y z
N MET A 1 -13.61 8.77 -30.05
CA MET A 1 -13.84 7.73 -31.08
C MET A 1 -12.48 7.33 -31.61
N ALA A 2 -12.24 6.03 -31.80
CA ALA A 2 -11.01 5.55 -32.43
C ALA A 2 -11.19 5.58 -33.95
N THR A 3 -10.08 5.58 -34.68
CA THR A 3 -10.08 5.59 -36.14
C THR A 3 -9.70 4.20 -36.64
N GLU A 4 -10.41 3.69 -37.64
CA GLU A 4 -9.99 2.54 -38.45
C GLU A 4 -9.77 2.98 -39.90
N TYR A 5 -8.91 2.24 -40.59
CA TYR A 5 -8.53 2.50 -41.97
C TYR A 5 -8.96 1.31 -42.83
N ASN A 6 -10.02 1.51 -43.60
CA ASN A 6 -10.59 0.50 -44.48
C ASN A 6 -9.91 0.58 -45.85
N LEU A 7 -9.21 -0.49 -46.24
CA LEU A 7 -8.84 -0.68 -47.63
C LEU A 7 -10.11 -1.08 -48.38
N VAL A 8 -10.54 -0.21 -49.30
CA VAL A 8 -11.72 -0.43 -50.13
C VAL A 8 -11.32 -0.73 -51.57
N ALA A 9 -12.07 -1.60 -52.22
CA ALA A 9 -11.91 -1.98 -53.61
C ALA A 9 -13.20 -1.66 -54.38
N GLY A 10 -13.10 -1.06 -55.57
CA GLY A 10 -14.28 -0.77 -56.40
C GLY A 10 -14.20 0.55 -57.15
N LYS A 11 -15.22 0.83 -57.99
CA LYS A 11 -15.32 2.02 -58.86
C LYS A 11 -16.59 2.81 -58.54
N GLY A 12 -16.47 4.13 -58.37
CA GLY A 12 -17.63 4.99 -58.09
C GLY A 12 -18.20 4.73 -56.69
N ASP A 13 -19.53 4.59 -56.60
CA ASP A 13 -20.26 4.37 -55.35
C ASP A 13 -20.27 2.88 -54.92
N ASP A 14 -19.91 1.96 -55.81
CA ASP A 14 -19.79 0.53 -55.52
C ASP A 14 -18.40 0.21 -54.95
N LYS A 15 -18.25 0.41 -53.64
CA LYS A 15 -17.01 0.10 -52.89
C LYS A 15 -17.27 -1.02 -51.88
N GLU A 16 -16.38 -2.00 -51.87
CA GLU A 16 -16.35 -3.05 -50.84
C GLU A 16 -15.14 -2.89 -49.93
N VAL A 17 -15.30 -3.12 -48.63
CA VAL A 17 -14.18 -3.19 -47.68
C VAL A 17 -13.50 -4.54 -47.86
N VAL A 18 -12.26 -4.53 -48.36
CA VAL A 18 -11.45 -5.75 -48.58
C VAL A 18 -10.52 -6.06 -47.41
N ALA A 19 -10.19 -5.08 -46.58
CA ALA A 19 -9.49 -5.26 -45.31
C ALA A 19 -9.63 -4.02 -44.43
N THR A 20 -9.57 -4.21 -43.11
CA THR A 20 -9.60 -3.14 -42.11
C THR A 20 -8.30 -3.16 -41.31
N TYR A 21 -7.72 -1.98 -41.06
CA TYR A 21 -6.47 -1.81 -40.32
C TYR A 21 -6.65 -0.81 -39.19
N ASP A 22 -5.95 -1.04 -38.09
CA ASP A 22 -5.92 -0.13 -36.93
C ASP A 22 -4.91 1.03 -37.12
N SER A 23 -3.97 0.92 -38.07
CA SER A 23 -2.99 1.96 -38.37
C SER A 23 -3.10 2.44 -39.83
N LYS A 24 -2.92 3.75 -40.03
CA LYS A 24 -2.89 4.36 -41.37
C LYS A 24 -1.73 3.84 -42.19
N GLU A 25 -0.61 3.58 -41.53
CA GLU A 25 0.64 3.14 -42.14
C GLU A 25 0.52 1.73 -42.71
N ASP A 26 -0.08 0.80 -41.97
CA ASP A 26 -0.32 -0.57 -42.44
C ASP A 26 -1.35 -0.58 -43.59
N ALA A 27 -2.42 0.22 -43.47
CA ALA A 27 -3.39 0.37 -44.55
C ALA A 27 -2.73 0.92 -45.83
N GLN A 28 -1.82 1.90 -45.69
CA GLN A 28 -1.10 2.48 -46.81
C GLN A 28 -0.07 1.52 -47.41
N GLN A 29 0.61 0.71 -46.59
CA GLN A 29 1.48 -0.37 -47.07
C GLN A 29 0.68 -1.42 -47.83
N ALA A 30 -0.49 -1.83 -47.33
CA ALA A 30 -1.38 -2.76 -48.01
C ALA A 30 -1.89 -2.20 -49.35
N LEU A 31 -2.28 -0.91 -49.39
CA LEU A 31 -2.64 -0.22 -50.62
C LEU A 31 -1.48 -0.22 -51.63
N ASN A 32 -0.26 0.08 -51.17
CA ASN A 32 0.91 0.11 -52.04
C ASN A 32 1.23 -1.28 -52.63
N LYS A 33 1.03 -2.37 -51.88
CA LYS A 33 1.17 -3.74 -52.40
C LYS A 33 0.14 -4.03 -53.51
N ARG A 34 -1.08 -3.50 -53.39
CA ARG A 34 -2.15 -3.71 -54.39
C ARG A 34 -1.94 -2.92 -55.68
N LYS A 35 -1.23 -1.79 -55.65
CA LYS A 35 -0.89 -0.98 -56.86
C LYS A 35 -0.07 -1.75 -57.90
N TYR A 36 0.63 -2.82 -57.52
CA TYR A 36 1.43 -3.64 -58.42
C TYR A 36 0.66 -4.82 -59.04
N LEU A 37 -0.61 -5.02 -58.67
CA LEU A 37 -1.47 -6.03 -59.29
C LEU A 37 -2.04 -5.48 -60.59
N ARG A 38 -1.91 -6.23 -61.70
CA ARG A 38 -2.58 -5.92 -62.96
C ARG A 38 -4.08 -6.22 -62.83
N SER A 39 -4.83 -5.27 -62.27
CA SER A 39 -6.28 -5.33 -62.08
C SER A 39 -6.94 -4.03 -62.53
N SER A 40 -8.16 -4.12 -63.05
CA SER A 40 -9.02 -2.97 -63.36
C SER A 40 -9.71 -2.38 -62.11
N THR A 41 -9.56 -3.04 -60.95
CA THR A 41 -10.09 -2.62 -59.65
C THR A 41 -9.26 -1.50 -59.04
N THR A 42 -9.91 -0.39 -58.69
CA THR A 42 -9.29 0.71 -57.94
C THR A 42 -9.33 0.42 -56.44
N TYR A 43 -8.22 0.71 -55.76
CA TYR A 43 -8.08 0.56 -54.30
C TYR A 43 -7.83 1.93 -53.65
N SER A 44 -8.44 2.17 -52.50
CA SER A 44 -8.17 3.35 -51.66
C SER A 44 -8.25 3.03 -50.18
N VAL A 45 -7.70 3.90 -49.34
CA VAL A 45 -7.86 3.82 -47.89
C VAL A 45 -8.90 4.85 -47.46
N GLU A 46 -9.93 4.40 -46.78
CA GLU A 46 -10.98 5.24 -46.19
C GLU A 46 -10.87 5.25 -44.67
N GLU A 47 -10.96 6.43 -44.09
CA GLU A 47 -10.93 6.64 -42.65
C GLU A 47 -12.35 6.54 -42.08
N LYS A 48 -12.56 5.70 -41.07
CA LYS A 48 -13.86 5.54 -40.42
C LYS A 48 -13.73 5.60 -38.90
N ASN A 49 -14.70 6.22 -38.25
CA ASN A 49 -14.78 6.22 -36.78
C ASN A 49 -15.28 4.84 -36.30
N LYS A 50 -14.50 4.20 -35.43
CA LYS A 50 -14.89 2.98 -34.72
C LYS A 50 -15.07 3.23 -33.22
N ALA A 51 -15.89 2.38 -32.59
CA ALA A 51 -15.98 2.31 -31.14
C ALA A 51 -14.64 1.80 -30.57
N VAL A 52 -14.20 2.38 -29.45
CA VAL A 52 -12.98 1.92 -28.77
C VAL A 52 -13.28 0.56 -28.13
N THR A 53 -12.74 -0.52 -28.72
CA THR A 53 -12.92 -1.88 -28.18
C THR A 53 -12.04 -2.12 -26.96
N TYR A 54 -10.78 -1.67 -27.01
CA TYR A 54 -9.85 -1.70 -25.89
C TYR A 54 -9.29 -0.30 -25.71
N GLY A 55 -9.61 0.33 -24.57
CA GLY A 55 -9.28 1.71 -24.33
C GLY A 55 -8.34 1.90 -23.15
N VAL A 56 -7.75 3.09 -23.11
CA VAL A 56 -7.06 3.65 -21.96
C VAL A 56 -7.80 4.93 -21.61
N VAL A 57 -8.16 5.08 -20.34
CA VAL A 57 -8.76 6.31 -19.84
C VAL A 57 -7.65 7.23 -19.38
N TYR A 58 -7.55 8.41 -19.98
CA TYR A 58 -6.73 9.49 -19.48
C TYR A 58 -7.52 10.37 -18.53
N LEU A 59 -7.04 10.46 -17.29
CA LEU A 59 -7.61 11.27 -16.24
C LEU A 59 -7.12 12.71 -16.37
N ASN A 60 -8.02 13.66 -16.15
CA ASN A 60 -7.65 15.05 -16.00
C ASN A 60 -6.86 15.27 -14.69
N ALA A 61 -6.08 16.35 -14.64
CA ALA A 61 -5.39 16.75 -13.41
C ALA A 61 -6.34 17.39 -12.39
N LYS A 62 -7.39 18.05 -12.89
CA LYS A 62 -8.44 18.71 -12.12
C LYS A 62 -9.80 18.23 -12.60
N SER A 63 -10.78 18.19 -11.71
CA SER A 63 -12.16 17.93 -12.12
C SER A 63 -12.71 19.08 -12.98
N TYR A 64 -13.78 18.79 -13.71
CA TYR A 64 -14.57 19.75 -14.47
C TYR A 64 -15.08 20.90 -13.57
N ASP A 65 -15.39 20.61 -12.31
CA ASP A 65 -15.83 21.59 -11.31
C ASP A 65 -14.66 22.38 -10.68
N GLY A 66 -13.42 22.08 -11.06
CA GLY A 66 -12.23 22.86 -10.70
C GLY A 66 -11.42 22.35 -9.51
N GLU A 67 -11.81 21.22 -8.90
CA GLU A 67 -11.07 20.59 -7.79
C GLU A 67 -9.71 20.04 -8.25
N SER A 68 -8.73 19.98 -7.34
CA SER A 68 -7.38 19.46 -7.63
C SER A 68 -7.32 17.93 -7.82
N TYR A 69 -8.46 17.26 -7.67
CA TYR A 69 -8.62 15.82 -7.79
C TYR A 69 -9.96 15.48 -8.46
N LEU A 70 -10.09 14.23 -8.86
CA LEU A 70 -11.29 13.62 -9.43
C LEU A 70 -11.91 12.73 -8.36
N THR A 71 -13.22 12.78 -8.22
CA THR A 71 -13.98 11.80 -7.44
C THR A 71 -14.44 10.67 -8.34
N TYR A 72 -14.69 9.50 -7.76
CA TYR A 72 -15.22 8.35 -8.48
C TYR A 72 -16.17 7.55 -7.60
N ASP A 73 -17.14 6.90 -8.24
CA ASP A 73 -17.93 5.87 -7.57
C ASP A 73 -17.14 4.57 -7.55
N ASN A 74 -17.02 3.94 -6.39
CA ASN A 74 -16.31 2.66 -6.27
C ASN A 74 -17.22 1.49 -6.64
N VAL A 75 -17.03 0.92 -7.82
CA VAL A 75 -17.83 -0.20 -8.33
C VAL A 75 -17.47 -1.51 -7.62
N SER A 76 -16.20 -1.67 -7.25
CA SER A 76 -15.71 -2.84 -6.51
C SER A 76 -16.26 -2.89 -5.09
N ASN A 77 -16.67 -1.74 -4.53
CA ASN A 77 -17.22 -1.61 -3.20
C ASN A 77 -18.24 -0.45 -3.13
N PRO A 78 -19.50 -0.67 -3.58
CA PRO A 78 -20.50 0.39 -3.68
C PRO A 78 -20.77 1.11 -2.36
N GLY A 79 -20.87 2.44 -2.41
CA GLY A 79 -21.07 3.30 -1.23
C GLY A 79 -19.77 3.74 -0.55
N TYR A 80 -18.60 3.39 -1.11
CA TYR A 80 -17.29 3.75 -0.59
C TYR A 80 -16.46 4.49 -1.64
N ASP A 81 -17.00 5.61 -2.06
CA ASP A 81 -16.44 6.49 -3.07
C ASP A 81 -15.11 7.09 -2.63
N GLY A 82 -14.26 7.36 -3.61
CA GLY A 82 -12.88 7.78 -3.40
C GLY A 82 -12.48 8.93 -4.31
N TYR A 83 -11.19 9.21 -4.29
CA TYR A 83 -10.61 10.27 -5.09
C TYR A 83 -9.23 9.87 -5.63
N THR A 84 -8.90 10.39 -6.80
CA THR A 84 -7.62 10.20 -7.49
C THR A 84 -7.27 11.47 -8.28
N THR A 85 -6.11 11.54 -8.93
CA THR A 85 -5.81 12.63 -9.86
C THR A 85 -4.95 12.16 -11.03
N GLY A 86 -5.25 12.68 -12.21
CA GLY A 86 -4.43 12.49 -13.40
C GLY A 86 -3.04 13.13 -13.29
N SER A 87 -2.79 13.98 -12.27
CA SER A 87 -1.49 14.64 -12.06
C SER A 87 -0.37 13.63 -11.80
N TYR A 88 -0.60 12.66 -10.92
CA TYR A 88 0.40 11.68 -10.50
C TYR A 88 0.35 10.38 -11.31
N ALA A 89 -0.83 10.01 -11.80
CA ALA A 89 -1.05 8.84 -12.65
C ALA A 89 -2.15 9.13 -13.66
N LYS A 90 -1.75 9.28 -14.93
CA LYS A 90 -2.63 9.79 -15.96
C LYS A 90 -3.55 8.73 -16.56
N ASP A 91 -3.17 7.47 -16.53
CA ASP A 91 -3.88 6.41 -17.23
C ASP A 91 -4.59 5.42 -16.31
N ALA A 92 -5.66 4.83 -16.83
CA ALA A 92 -6.45 3.75 -16.24
C ALA A 92 -6.98 2.81 -17.33
N ALA A 93 -7.27 1.55 -17.00
CA ALA A 93 -7.81 0.58 -17.95
C ALA A 93 -9.29 0.85 -18.24
N TYR A 94 -9.67 1.16 -19.48
CA TYR A 94 -11.07 1.39 -19.85
C TYR A 94 -11.86 0.07 -19.87
N LEU A 95 -12.93 -0.01 -19.08
CA LEU A 95 -13.78 -1.20 -19.00
C LEU A 95 -15.14 -1.00 -19.69
N GLY A 96 -15.52 0.22 -20.02
CA GLY A 96 -16.76 0.54 -20.73
C GLY A 96 -17.40 1.83 -20.25
N THR A 97 -18.58 2.14 -20.79
CA THR A 97 -19.39 3.28 -20.35
C THR A 97 -20.70 2.73 -19.79
N PHE A 98 -21.03 3.10 -18.57
CA PHE A 98 -22.20 2.60 -17.85
C PHE A 98 -22.97 3.79 -17.29
N ASN A 99 -24.26 3.91 -17.61
CA ASN A 99 -25.12 5.01 -17.14
C ASN A 99 -24.52 6.41 -17.39
N GLY A 100 -23.85 6.61 -18.54
CA GLY A 100 -23.20 7.87 -18.91
C GLY A 100 -21.86 8.14 -18.22
N LYS A 101 -21.42 7.28 -17.29
CA LYS A 101 -20.11 7.35 -16.64
C LYS A 101 -19.08 6.47 -17.35
N VAL A 102 -17.82 6.89 -17.32
CA VAL A 102 -16.70 6.11 -17.86
C VAL A 102 -16.17 5.20 -16.77
N ARG A 103 -16.26 3.88 -16.99
CA ARG A 103 -15.75 2.87 -16.06
C ARG A 103 -14.31 2.52 -16.39
N ALA A 104 -13.44 2.59 -15.40
CA ALA A 104 -12.04 2.24 -15.55
C ALA A 104 -11.47 1.53 -14.32
N MET A 105 -10.37 0.79 -14.47
CA MET A 105 -9.59 0.27 -13.34
C MET A 105 -8.30 1.08 -13.14
N GLN A 106 -8.05 1.53 -11.91
CA GLN A 106 -6.81 2.17 -11.50
C GLN A 106 -6.46 1.74 -10.06
N ALA A 107 -5.20 1.37 -9.82
CA ALA A 107 -4.66 1.02 -8.50
C ALA A 107 -5.60 0.10 -7.67
N GLY A 108 -6.03 -1.00 -8.29
CA GLY A 108 -6.82 -2.07 -7.68
C GLY A 108 -8.33 -1.82 -7.58
N VAL A 109 -8.83 -0.65 -8.01
CA VAL A 109 -10.25 -0.30 -7.92
C VAL A 109 -10.88 -0.12 -9.28
N ILE A 110 -12.10 -0.63 -9.43
CA ILE A 110 -12.98 -0.29 -10.55
C ILE A 110 -13.77 0.97 -10.18
N MET A 111 -13.61 2.01 -10.98
CA MET A 111 -14.05 3.37 -10.74
C MET A 111 -15.01 3.82 -11.85
N ASP A 112 -16.12 4.46 -11.50
CA ASP A 112 -16.95 5.20 -12.45
C ASP A 112 -16.67 6.70 -12.34
N PHE A 113 -16.20 7.29 -13.43
CA PHE A 113 -15.89 8.72 -13.55
C PHE A 113 -16.97 9.50 -14.32
N ASP A 114 -17.11 10.78 -14.00
CA ASP A 114 -17.81 11.72 -14.89
C ASP A 114 -17.08 11.77 -16.24
N SER A 115 -17.82 11.64 -17.34
CA SER A 115 -17.25 11.64 -18.68
C SER A 115 -16.52 12.94 -19.05
N ARG A 116 -16.77 14.05 -18.34
CA ARG A 116 -16.08 15.34 -18.53
C ARG A 116 -14.70 15.38 -17.88
N ASP A 117 -14.45 14.50 -16.91
CA ASP A 117 -13.20 14.44 -16.14
C ASP A 117 -12.14 13.55 -16.79
N VAL A 118 -12.51 12.81 -17.84
CA VAL A 118 -11.65 11.79 -18.44
C VAL A 118 -11.79 11.75 -19.95
N THR A 119 -10.77 11.23 -20.63
CA THR A 119 -10.79 11.00 -22.08
C THR A 119 -10.45 9.55 -22.38
N VAL A 120 -11.26 8.88 -23.21
CA VAL A 120 -10.98 7.51 -23.66
C VAL A 120 -10.14 7.55 -24.94
N ILE A 121 -8.97 6.92 -24.89
CA ILE A 121 -8.00 6.79 -25.99
C ILE A 121 -7.95 5.33 -26.43
N ASP A 122 -7.81 5.08 -27.74
CA ASP A 122 -7.53 3.72 -28.23
C ASP A 122 -6.18 3.25 -27.70
N TYR A 123 -6.12 2.05 -27.15
CA TYR A 123 -4.89 1.55 -26.52
C TYR A 123 -3.69 1.51 -27.48
N SER A 124 -3.91 1.36 -28.79
CA SER A 124 -2.83 1.37 -29.80
C SER A 124 -2.13 2.72 -29.95
N ALA A 125 -2.81 3.81 -29.58
CA ALA A 125 -2.30 5.19 -29.64
C ALA A 125 -1.96 5.76 -28.25
N ALA A 126 -2.17 5.00 -27.18
CA ALA A 126 -2.02 5.46 -25.81
C ALA A 126 -0.63 5.18 -25.23
N ASN A 127 -0.20 6.07 -24.33
CA ASN A 127 0.84 5.79 -23.35
C ASN A 127 0.21 4.98 -22.22
N ILE A 128 0.70 3.76 -22.04
CA ILE A 128 0.16 2.80 -21.09
C ILE A 128 1.19 2.55 -20.00
N SER A 129 0.76 2.54 -18.75
CA SER A 129 1.52 2.10 -17.59
C SER A 129 1.79 0.59 -17.65
N TYR A 130 3.02 0.18 -17.32
CA TYR A 130 3.43 -1.21 -17.38
C TYR A 130 4.51 -1.55 -16.37
N TYR A 131 4.64 -2.84 -16.07
CA TYR A 131 5.67 -3.42 -15.25
C TYR A 131 6.73 -4.10 -16.12
N TYR A 132 7.97 -4.10 -15.63
CA TYR A 132 9.08 -4.80 -16.29
C TYR A 132 10.14 -5.23 -15.28
N VAL A 133 10.94 -6.23 -15.64
CA VAL A 133 12.04 -6.73 -14.82
C VAL A 133 13.37 -6.21 -15.36
N SER A 134 14.20 -5.66 -14.48
CA SER A 134 15.60 -5.29 -14.76
C SER A 134 16.45 -5.49 -13.50
N ASP A 135 17.69 -5.92 -13.65
CA ASP A 135 18.69 -5.98 -12.55
C ASP A 135 18.22 -6.72 -11.29
N GLY A 136 17.40 -7.77 -11.46
CA GLY A 136 16.85 -8.55 -10.36
C GLY A 136 15.67 -7.91 -9.63
N TYR A 137 15.13 -6.79 -10.12
CA TYR A 137 13.97 -6.09 -9.54
C TYR A 137 12.79 -6.04 -10.51
N LEU A 138 11.59 -5.96 -9.93
CA LEU A 138 10.36 -5.58 -10.61
C LEU A 138 10.18 -4.06 -10.50
N TYR A 139 9.94 -3.43 -11.63
CA TYR A 139 9.67 -2.00 -11.73
C TYR A 139 8.24 -1.77 -12.22
N HIS A 140 7.57 -0.80 -11.63
CA HIS A 140 6.37 -0.19 -12.21
C HIS A 140 6.77 1.08 -12.94
N ARG A 141 6.49 1.16 -14.23
CA ARG A 141 6.67 2.36 -15.06
C ARG A 141 5.31 2.90 -15.46
N PHE A 142 4.92 4.01 -14.85
CA PHE A 142 3.60 4.59 -15.04
C PHE A 142 3.62 5.95 -15.72
N TYR A 143 2.53 6.26 -16.42
CA TYR A 143 2.38 7.52 -17.15
C TYR A 143 2.01 8.65 -16.19
N TYR A 144 2.96 9.56 -15.97
CA TYR A 144 2.87 10.66 -15.01
C TYR A 144 2.30 11.91 -15.69
N GLY A 145 1.15 12.40 -15.21
CA GLY A 145 0.41 13.43 -15.94
C GLY A 145 0.96 14.84 -15.83
N SER A 146 1.53 15.26 -14.70
CA SER A 146 2.02 16.64 -14.55
C SER A 146 3.18 16.98 -15.51
N SER A 147 3.95 15.97 -15.92
CA SER A 147 5.04 16.14 -16.89
C SER A 147 4.73 15.52 -18.26
N ASN A 148 3.63 14.76 -18.39
CA ASN A 148 3.34 13.88 -19.51
C ASN A 148 4.55 12.99 -19.90
N LYS A 149 5.24 12.45 -18.89
CA LYS A 149 6.38 11.53 -19.04
C LYS A 149 6.14 10.26 -18.24
N TYR A 150 6.98 9.25 -18.42
CA TYR A 150 6.98 8.08 -17.55
C TYR A 150 7.78 8.34 -16.29
N ASN A 151 7.24 7.94 -15.14
CA ASN A 151 8.00 7.77 -13.91
C ASN A 151 8.21 6.28 -13.63
N THR A 152 9.14 5.91 -12.75
CA THR A 152 9.48 4.50 -12.51
C THR A 152 9.93 4.27 -11.08
N TYR A 153 9.39 3.25 -10.44
CA TYR A 153 9.78 2.83 -9.09
C TYR A 153 10.00 1.32 -9.01
N ARG A 154 10.94 0.88 -8.15
CA ARG A 154 11.06 -0.51 -7.73
C ARG A 154 9.85 -0.86 -6.86
N VAL A 155 9.16 -1.93 -7.22
CA VAL A 155 7.95 -2.42 -6.52
C VAL A 155 8.11 -3.87 -6.06
N GLY A 156 9.32 -4.40 -6.10
CA GLY A 156 9.62 -5.76 -5.71
C GLY A 156 10.94 -6.27 -6.24
N TYR A 157 11.34 -7.45 -5.77
CA TYR A 157 12.33 -8.26 -6.46
C TYR A 157 11.71 -8.92 -7.70
N LYS A 158 12.57 -9.42 -8.59
CA LYS A 158 12.14 -10.19 -9.76
C LYS A 158 11.31 -11.40 -9.31
N LEU A 159 10.13 -11.52 -9.91
CA LEU A 159 9.23 -12.66 -9.75
C LEU A 159 9.58 -13.77 -10.75
N SER A 160 9.47 -15.03 -10.35
CA SER A 160 9.87 -16.19 -11.16
C SER A 160 9.11 -16.29 -12.50
N TYR A 161 7.86 -15.86 -12.53
CA TYR A 161 7.00 -15.83 -13.72
C TYR A 161 7.18 -14.58 -14.60
N LEU A 162 8.03 -13.62 -14.20
CA LEU A 162 8.34 -12.43 -14.97
C LEU A 162 9.75 -12.48 -15.56
N SER A 163 9.87 -12.16 -16.85
CA SER A 163 11.14 -12.20 -17.59
C SER A 163 11.61 -10.79 -17.95
N ALA A 164 12.92 -10.58 -17.91
CA ALA A 164 13.54 -9.35 -18.40
C ALA A 164 13.27 -9.17 -19.91
N GLY A 165 13.26 -7.91 -20.38
CA GLY A 165 12.99 -7.57 -21.79
C GLY A 165 11.52 -7.67 -22.21
N LYS A 166 10.59 -7.98 -21.30
CA LYS A 166 9.15 -8.00 -21.57
C LYS A 166 8.43 -6.90 -20.79
N LYS A 167 7.34 -6.40 -21.38
CA LYS A 167 6.37 -5.52 -20.72
C LYS A 167 5.21 -6.35 -20.19
N TYR A 168 4.74 -6.01 -19.00
CA TYR A 168 3.59 -6.63 -18.36
C TYR A 168 2.58 -5.55 -17.95
N TYR A 169 1.30 -5.74 -18.24
CA TYR A 169 0.23 -4.82 -17.87
C TYR A 169 -0.47 -5.32 -16.61
N SER A 170 -0.83 -4.37 -15.74
CA SER A 170 -1.63 -4.61 -14.54
C SER A 170 -2.10 -3.25 -14.01
N TYR A 171 -3.40 -3.10 -13.71
CA TYR A 171 -3.90 -1.92 -12.97
C TYR A 171 -4.32 -2.27 -11.55
N ASP A 172 -4.16 -3.52 -11.13
CA ASP A 172 -4.34 -3.99 -9.75
C ASP A 172 -3.02 -4.24 -9.01
N GLY A 173 -1.88 -4.25 -9.72
CA GLY A 173 -0.56 -4.52 -9.14
C GLY A 173 -0.35 -5.98 -8.70
N HIS A 174 -1.33 -6.86 -8.93
CA HIS A 174 -1.38 -8.24 -8.44
C HIS A 174 -1.29 -9.27 -9.56
N TYR A 175 -2.05 -9.08 -10.64
CA TYR A 175 -2.12 -9.98 -11.78
C TYR A 175 -1.51 -9.33 -13.01
N PHE A 176 -0.58 -10.03 -13.65
CA PHE A 176 0.21 -9.49 -14.75
C PHE A 176 -0.16 -10.13 -16.09
N TYR A 177 -0.22 -9.31 -17.13
CA TYR A 177 -0.62 -9.72 -18.47
C TYR A 177 0.42 -9.31 -19.50
N THR A 178 0.71 -10.16 -20.48
CA THR A 178 1.55 -9.78 -21.63
C THR A 178 0.76 -9.14 -22.77
N SER A 179 -0.58 -9.17 -22.69
CA SER A 179 -1.50 -8.61 -23.70
C SER A 179 -2.49 -7.67 -23.02
N TYR A 180 -2.44 -6.39 -23.38
CA TYR A 180 -3.37 -5.38 -22.88
C TYR A 180 -4.83 -5.71 -23.21
N PRO A 181 -5.20 -6.12 -24.45
CA PRO A 181 -6.56 -6.56 -24.75
C PRO A 181 -7.05 -7.72 -23.89
N ASN A 182 -6.19 -8.71 -23.59
CA ASN A 182 -6.59 -9.82 -22.71
C ASN A 182 -6.82 -9.36 -21.27
N MET A 183 -5.99 -8.44 -20.76
CA MET A 183 -6.21 -7.82 -19.45
C MET A 183 -7.56 -7.12 -19.38
N ILE A 184 -7.91 -6.31 -20.39
CA ILE A 184 -9.20 -5.60 -20.42
C ILE A 184 -10.37 -6.59 -20.44
N LYS A 185 -10.30 -7.66 -21.25
CA LYS A 185 -11.33 -8.71 -21.26
C LYS A 185 -11.48 -9.39 -19.89
N ASP A 186 -10.37 -9.70 -19.26
CA ASP A 186 -10.36 -10.33 -17.94
C ASP A 186 -10.99 -9.42 -16.89
N TYR A 187 -10.62 -8.13 -16.87
CA TYR A 187 -11.22 -7.13 -15.99
C TYR A 187 -12.72 -6.92 -16.25
N GLN A 188 -13.16 -6.87 -17.52
CA GLN A 188 -14.58 -6.76 -17.87
C GLN A 188 -15.40 -7.96 -17.41
N ASN A 189 -14.78 -9.15 -17.37
CA ASN A 189 -15.43 -10.39 -16.94
C ASN A 189 -15.22 -10.71 -15.45
N GLY A 190 -14.45 -9.90 -14.72
CA GLY A 190 -14.13 -10.16 -13.31
C GLY A 190 -13.31 -11.43 -13.09
N VAL A 191 -12.43 -11.79 -14.02
CA VAL A 191 -11.57 -12.98 -13.97
C VAL A 191 -10.11 -12.61 -14.22
N HIS A 192 -9.20 -13.56 -14.01
CA HIS A 192 -7.76 -13.40 -14.28
C HIS A 192 -7.18 -14.57 -15.10
N THR A 193 -8.01 -15.23 -15.91
CA THR A 193 -7.67 -16.46 -16.64
C THR A 193 -6.48 -16.33 -17.60
N ASN A 194 -6.24 -15.12 -18.11
CA ASN A 194 -5.16 -14.78 -19.05
C ASN A 194 -3.92 -14.20 -18.36
N ALA A 195 -3.94 -14.03 -17.04
CA ALA A 195 -2.78 -13.55 -16.28
C ALA A 195 -1.67 -14.61 -16.26
N VAL A 196 -0.41 -14.18 -16.34
CA VAL A 196 0.75 -15.08 -16.26
C VAL A 196 0.91 -15.73 -14.89
N ASN A 197 0.31 -15.12 -13.87
CA ASN A 197 0.31 -15.56 -12.48
C ASN A 197 -1.12 -15.72 -11.92
N LYS A 198 -2.06 -16.19 -12.74
CA LYS A 198 -3.49 -16.36 -12.39
C LYS A 198 -3.80 -17.12 -11.09
N SER A 199 -2.87 -17.96 -10.62
CA SER A 199 -3.00 -18.75 -9.39
C SER A 199 -2.08 -18.29 -8.26
N ASP A 200 -1.25 -17.27 -8.51
CA ASP A 200 -0.24 -16.76 -7.59
C ASP A 200 -0.14 -15.22 -7.70
N PRO A 201 -1.19 -14.49 -7.28
CA PRO A 201 -1.20 -13.03 -7.31
C PRO A 201 -0.03 -12.45 -6.51
N TYR A 202 0.63 -11.45 -7.07
CA TYR A 202 1.71 -10.76 -6.39
C TYR A 202 1.17 -9.77 -5.35
N TYR A 203 1.76 -9.75 -4.17
CA TYR A 203 1.57 -8.65 -3.23
C TYR A 203 2.93 -8.06 -2.91
N ASN A 204 3.11 -6.78 -3.24
CA ASN A 204 4.33 -6.06 -2.90
C ASN A 204 4.52 -6.04 -1.38
N TYR A 205 5.56 -6.73 -0.91
CA TYR A 205 5.78 -7.01 0.52
C TYR A 205 5.65 -5.74 1.36
N TYR A 206 6.44 -4.70 1.09
CA TYR A 206 6.41 -3.47 1.89
C TYR A 206 5.17 -2.61 1.68
N GLN A 207 4.47 -2.76 0.56
CA GLN A 207 3.22 -2.02 0.30
C GLN A 207 2.05 -2.61 1.11
N TYR A 208 2.03 -3.94 1.29
CA TYR A 208 0.97 -4.66 2.03
C TYR A 208 1.40 -5.11 3.44
N LEU A 209 2.64 -4.81 3.84
CA LEU A 209 3.12 -5.01 5.20
C LEU A 209 2.36 -4.07 6.15
N SER A 210 1.74 -4.63 7.20
CA SER A 210 1.07 -3.80 8.20
C SER A 210 2.07 -2.93 8.96
N HIS A 211 1.69 -1.69 9.25
CA HIS A 211 2.34 -0.79 10.19
C HIS A 211 2.40 -1.38 11.60
N ARG A 212 1.58 -2.37 11.95
CA ARG A 212 1.72 -3.11 13.21
C ARG A 212 2.88 -4.10 13.21
N THR A 213 3.75 -4.10 12.21
CA THR A 213 5.02 -4.82 12.25
C THR A 213 6.16 -3.94 12.79
N THR A 214 7.32 -4.55 13.04
CA THR A 214 8.54 -3.82 13.41
C THR A 214 9.61 -4.06 12.35
N THR A 215 10.36 -3.01 12.01
CA THR A 215 11.60 -3.21 11.25
C THR A 215 12.69 -3.75 12.17
N SER A 216 13.58 -4.55 11.58
CA SER A 216 14.79 -5.05 12.22
C SER A 216 16.01 -4.16 12.03
N LEU A 217 15.87 -3.09 11.25
CA LEU A 217 16.96 -2.16 10.98
C LEU A 217 17.31 -1.38 12.25
N SER A 218 18.60 -1.22 12.50
CA SER A 218 19.10 -0.32 13.53
C SER A 218 18.97 1.15 13.10
N ALA A 219 19.00 2.05 14.08
CA ALA A 219 19.06 3.49 13.84
C ALA A 219 20.19 3.91 12.89
N ALA A 220 21.36 3.26 12.99
CA ALA A 220 22.49 3.52 12.12
C ALA A 220 22.23 3.11 10.66
N GLN A 221 21.55 1.97 10.44
CA GLN A 221 21.16 1.54 9.10
C GLN A 221 20.11 2.48 8.48
N ILE A 222 19.13 2.94 9.27
CA ILE A 222 18.18 3.96 8.81
C ILE A 222 18.90 5.26 8.44
N ASN A 223 19.85 5.71 9.26
CA ASN A 223 20.66 6.89 8.94
C ASN A 223 21.50 6.69 7.67
N SER A 224 22.00 5.47 7.41
CA SER A 224 22.70 5.14 6.16
C SER A 224 21.78 5.29 4.96
N ILE A 225 20.56 4.74 5.01
CA ILE A 225 19.56 4.90 3.94
C ILE A 225 19.35 6.37 3.60
N VAL A 226 19.13 7.20 4.63
CA VAL A 226 18.91 8.64 4.45
C VAL A 226 20.14 9.30 3.82
N ASN A 227 21.34 9.03 4.35
CA ASN A 227 22.58 9.63 3.87
C ASN A 227 22.92 9.20 2.44
N ASP A 228 22.68 7.94 2.09
CA ASP A 228 22.88 7.41 0.74
C ASP A 228 21.95 8.10 -0.27
N HIS A 229 20.71 8.43 0.15
CA HIS A 229 19.77 9.16 -0.71
C HIS A 229 20.12 10.65 -0.87
N VAL A 230 20.29 11.36 0.25
CA VAL A 230 20.41 12.84 0.21
C VAL A 230 21.84 13.32 -0.04
N GLY A 231 22.83 12.43 0.14
CA GLY A 231 24.25 12.75 0.00
C GLY A 231 24.68 13.94 0.87
N SER A 232 25.34 14.91 0.24
CA SER A 232 25.81 16.14 0.90
C SER A 232 24.69 17.14 1.22
N SER A 233 23.46 16.94 0.73
CA SER A 233 22.36 17.89 0.91
C SER A 233 22.03 18.10 2.40
N SER A 234 21.66 19.32 2.76
CA SER A 234 21.05 19.58 4.06
C SER A 234 19.66 18.94 4.10
N SER A 235 19.41 18.11 5.10
CA SER A 235 18.13 17.40 5.25
C SER A 235 17.77 17.28 6.72
N LYS A 236 16.49 17.49 7.04
CA LYS A 236 15.92 17.28 8.38
C LYS A 236 15.76 15.82 8.76
N MET A 237 15.93 14.89 7.82
CA MET A 237 15.90 13.45 8.10
C MET A 237 17.25 12.89 8.55
N LYS A 238 18.36 13.64 8.39
CA LYS A 238 19.69 13.21 8.85
C LYS A 238 19.68 12.98 10.35
N ASN A 239 20.30 11.87 10.77
CA ASN A 239 20.41 11.45 12.18
C ASN A 239 19.08 11.17 12.90
N MET A 240 17.96 11.04 12.18
CA MET A 240 16.65 10.77 12.80
C MET A 240 16.37 9.27 13.05
N GLY A 241 17.26 8.37 12.64
CA GLY A 241 17.04 6.92 12.72
C GLY A 241 16.67 6.40 14.11
N SER A 242 17.19 6.97 15.18
CA SER A 242 16.83 6.58 16.55
C SER A 242 15.37 6.89 16.90
N TYR A 243 14.81 7.96 16.34
CA TYR A 243 13.44 8.38 16.62
C TYR A 243 12.41 7.53 15.87
N PHE A 244 12.71 7.10 14.64
CA PHE A 244 11.89 6.11 13.94
C PHE A 244 11.77 4.81 14.75
N ILE A 245 12.88 4.32 15.31
CA ILE A 245 12.87 3.10 16.15
C ILE A 245 12.18 3.36 17.50
N GLN A 246 12.46 4.49 18.14
CA GLN A 246 11.81 4.85 19.40
C GLN A 246 10.29 4.85 19.26
N TYR A 247 9.75 5.59 18.29
CA TYR A 247 8.30 5.73 18.13
C TYR A 247 7.63 4.50 17.51
N GLN A 248 8.38 3.67 16.76
CA GLN A 248 7.91 2.34 16.41
C GLN A 248 7.57 1.53 17.67
N ASN A 249 8.49 1.52 18.62
CA ASN A 249 8.33 0.68 19.80
C ASN A 249 7.35 1.28 20.81
N SER A 250 7.22 2.62 20.87
CA SER A 250 6.25 3.28 21.75
C SER A 250 4.81 3.19 21.24
N TYR A 251 4.58 3.23 19.93
CA TYR A 251 3.23 3.34 19.35
C TYR A 251 2.83 2.17 18.44
N GLY A 252 3.70 1.18 18.29
CA GLY A 252 3.45 0.01 17.44
C GLY A 252 3.28 0.38 15.97
N VAL A 253 4.14 1.24 15.44
CA VAL A 253 4.09 1.71 14.03
C VAL A 253 5.44 1.46 13.35
N ASN A 254 5.47 0.66 12.28
CA ASN A 254 6.70 0.25 11.61
C ASN A 254 7.57 1.46 11.21
N GLY A 255 8.77 1.54 11.77
CA GLY A 255 9.71 2.65 11.58
C GLY A 255 10.24 2.77 10.15
N LEU A 256 10.37 1.64 9.44
CA LEU A 256 10.82 1.62 8.06
C LEU A 256 9.71 2.08 7.09
N LEU A 257 8.46 1.73 7.36
CA LEU A 257 7.33 2.27 6.60
C LEU A 257 7.17 3.79 6.84
N MET A 258 7.33 4.25 8.10
CA MET A 258 7.37 5.69 8.39
C MET A 258 8.53 6.41 7.69
N LEU A 259 9.70 5.78 7.58
CA LEU A 259 10.82 6.30 6.80
C LEU A 259 10.44 6.48 5.33
N GLY A 260 9.80 5.46 4.73
CA GLY A 260 9.31 5.51 3.36
C GLY A 260 8.32 6.64 3.11
N VAL A 261 7.34 6.81 4.01
CA VAL A 261 6.37 7.91 3.95
C VAL A 261 7.07 9.26 4.09
N SER A 262 7.88 9.47 5.13
CA SER A 262 8.56 10.76 5.32
C SER A 262 9.48 11.12 4.15
N GLY A 263 10.21 10.16 3.59
CA GLY A 263 11.02 10.36 2.39
C GLY A 263 10.19 10.85 1.20
N ASN A 264 9.03 10.23 0.98
CA ASN A 264 8.10 10.59 -0.09
C ASN A 264 7.47 11.99 0.13
N GLU A 265 6.98 12.27 1.34
CA GLU A 265 6.25 13.51 1.67
C GLU A 265 7.13 14.76 1.76
N SER A 266 8.41 14.59 2.12
CA SER A 266 9.30 15.72 2.42
C SER A 266 10.45 15.89 1.45
N ALA A 267 10.44 15.18 0.31
CA ALA A 267 11.60 15.05 -0.56
C ALA A 267 12.86 14.70 0.25
N TRP A 268 12.74 13.65 1.07
CA TRP A 268 13.79 13.20 1.98
C TRP A 268 14.29 14.27 2.96
N GLY A 269 13.37 15.06 3.50
CA GLY A 269 13.62 16.11 4.48
C GLY A 269 14.25 17.38 3.90
N THR A 270 14.22 17.56 2.58
CA THR A 270 14.81 18.72 1.89
C THR A 270 13.76 19.74 1.41
N SER A 271 12.47 19.39 1.44
CA SER A 271 11.40 20.31 1.07
C SER A 271 11.39 21.55 1.97
N THR A 272 10.92 22.69 1.44
CA THR A 272 10.80 23.93 2.22
C THR A 272 9.96 23.74 3.48
N ILE A 273 8.87 22.98 3.40
CA ILE A 273 8.03 22.66 4.56
C ILE A 273 8.82 21.86 5.62
N ALA A 274 9.60 20.87 5.20
CA ALA A 274 10.43 20.13 6.15
C ALA A 274 11.50 21.02 6.78
N MET A 275 12.21 21.80 5.97
CA MET A 275 13.31 22.66 6.42
C MET A 275 12.84 23.75 7.38
N ASP A 276 11.74 24.43 7.07
CA ASP A 276 11.27 25.60 7.82
C ASP A 276 10.35 25.22 8.98
N LYS A 277 9.54 24.15 8.82
CA LYS A 277 8.50 23.76 9.79
C LYS A 277 8.80 22.47 10.53
N ASN A 278 9.94 21.82 10.26
CA ASN A 278 10.29 20.50 10.77
C ASN A 278 9.21 19.43 10.50
N ASN A 279 8.43 19.59 9.43
CA ASN A 279 7.32 18.71 9.11
C ASN A 279 7.74 17.72 8.01
N LEU A 280 8.08 16.50 8.42
CA LEU A 280 8.58 15.46 7.51
C LEU A 280 7.48 14.69 6.76
N PHE A 281 6.20 14.92 7.06
CA PHE A 281 5.09 14.08 6.61
C PHE A 281 3.99 14.87 5.89
N GLY A 282 4.20 16.16 5.66
CA GLY A 282 3.22 17.01 4.98
C GLY A 282 1.94 17.26 5.78
N HIS A 283 1.95 17.06 7.10
CA HIS A 283 0.74 17.21 7.91
C HIS A 283 0.14 18.62 7.78
N GLY A 284 -1.15 18.73 7.47
CA GLY A 284 -1.87 19.99 7.27
C GLY A 284 -1.62 20.68 5.92
N ALA A 285 -0.73 20.14 5.07
CA ALA A 285 -0.49 20.68 3.74
C ALA A 285 -1.61 20.25 2.77
N VAL A 286 -2.65 21.07 2.67
CA VAL A 286 -3.73 20.86 1.68
C VAL A 286 -3.36 21.48 0.33
N ASP A 287 -3.81 20.90 -0.78
CA ASP A 287 -3.46 21.34 -2.15
C ASP A 287 -3.73 22.83 -2.42
N SER A 288 -4.78 23.39 -1.81
CA SER A 288 -5.16 24.80 -1.95
C SER A 288 -4.28 25.77 -1.16
N ASN A 289 -3.55 25.27 -0.15
CA ASN A 289 -2.68 26.08 0.70
C ASN A 289 -1.54 25.24 1.35
N PRO A 290 -0.65 24.63 0.56
CA PRO A 290 0.22 23.57 1.04
C PRO A 290 1.26 24.08 2.04
N TYR A 291 1.87 25.26 1.79
CA TYR A 291 2.86 25.81 2.71
C TYR A 291 2.23 26.41 3.97
N TYR A 292 1.22 27.30 3.86
CA TYR A 292 0.71 27.99 5.06
C TYR A 292 -0.21 27.11 5.90
N GLY A 293 -0.92 26.14 5.31
CA GLY A 293 -1.74 25.15 6.04
C GLY A 293 -0.91 24.10 6.79
N ALA A 294 0.32 23.85 6.35
CA ALA A 294 1.18 22.84 6.97
C ALA A 294 1.46 23.14 8.46
N HIS A 295 1.35 22.10 9.28
CA HIS A 295 1.69 22.16 10.70
C HIS A 295 3.18 22.46 10.90
N GLY A 296 3.47 23.21 11.95
CA GLY A 296 4.83 23.45 12.45
C GLY A 296 5.13 22.56 13.66
N TYR A 297 6.34 22.02 13.70
CA TYR A 297 6.86 21.21 14.81
C TYR A 297 8.12 21.86 15.40
N ALA A 298 8.32 21.70 16.70
CA ALA A 298 9.52 22.23 17.37
C ALA A 298 10.80 21.55 16.85
N THR A 299 10.75 20.23 16.63
CA THR A 299 11.83 19.45 16.03
C THR A 299 11.31 18.46 14.98
N ALA A 300 12.20 17.96 14.12
CA ALA A 300 11.84 16.93 13.14
C ALA A 300 11.38 15.64 13.84
N SER A 301 11.98 15.30 14.99
CA SER A 301 11.53 14.19 15.84
C SER A 301 10.08 14.34 16.29
N ASP A 302 9.64 15.54 16.65
CA ASP A 302 8.24 15.77 17.07
C ASP A 302 7.25 15.46 15.94
N SER A 303 7.63 15.71 14.68
CA SER A 303 6.81 15.31 13.54
C SER A 303 6.72 13.80 13.37
N ILE A 304 7.81 13.06 13.63
CA ILE A 304 7.84 11.58 13.61
C ILE A 304 6.96 11.03 14.73
N LYS A 305 7.08 11.58 15.94
CA LYS A 305 6.23 11.22 17.08
C LYS A 305 4.76 11.40 16.75
N TYR A 306 4.40 12.59 16.26
CA TYR A 306 3.01 12.92 15.95
C TYR A 306 2.47 12.05 14.82
N HIS A 307 3.29 11.73 13.81
CA HIS A 307 2.90 10.81 12.75
C HIS A 307 2.60 9.41 13.31
N ALA A 308 3.51 8.85 14.10
CA ALA A 308 3.36 7.53 14.70
C ALA A 308 2.12 7.45 15.60
N GLU A 309 2.00 8.38 16.55
CA GLU A 309 0.94 8.36 17.56
C GLU A 309 -0.42 8.75 16.96
N LYS A 310 -0.53 9.95 16.38
CA LYS A 310 -1.83 10.56 16.06
C LYS A 310 -2.32 10.26 14.65
N PHE A 311 -1.44 10.23 13.66
CA PHE A 311 -1.85 9.93 12.30
C PHE A 311 -2.06 8.44 12.11
N ILE A 312 -1.06 7.63 12.47
CA ILE A 312 -1.07 6.21 12.15
C ILE A 312 -1.77 5.41 13.25
N SER A 313 -1.23 5.36 14.47
CA SER A 313 -1.77 4.48 15.53
C SER A 313 -3.20 4.81 15.94
N ASN A 314 -3.51 6.07 16.27
CA ASN A 314 -4.84 6.50 16.74
C ASN A 314 -5.74 6.97 15.59
N GLY A 315 -5.35 6.75 14.33
CA GLY A 315 -6.08 7.26 13.16
C GLY A 315 -6.22 6.20 12.09
N TYR A 316 -5.24 6.10 11.19
CA TYR A 316 -5.30 5.15 10.07
C TYR A 316 -5.33 3.67 10.46
N LEU A 317 -5.04 3.33 11.72
CA LEU A 317 -5.12 1.99 12.31
C LEU A 317 -6.30 1.83 13.28
N ASP A 318 -7.11 2.87 13.45
CA ASP A 318 -8.32 2.85 14.28
C ASP A 318 -9.54 2.42 13.47
N ASN A 319 -10.15 1.29 13.82
CA ASN A 319 -11.34 0.76 13.17
C ASN A 319 -12.59 1.65 13.37
N GLU A 320 -12.55 2.66 14.21
CA GLU A 320 -13.61 3.67 14.37
C GLU A 320 -13.33 4.96 13.57
N ASP A 321 -12.12 5.13 13.03
CA ASP A 321 -11.77 6.27 12.19
C ASP A 321 -12.28 6.08 10.76
N TRP A 322 -12.92 7.10 10.20
CA TRP A 322 -13.44 7.07 8.84
C TRP A 322 -12.36 6.87 7.77
N ARG A 323 -11.08 7.12 8.11
CA ARG A 323 -9.91 6.93 7.24
C ARG A 323 -9.44 5.49 7.20
N TYR A 324 -9.88 4.63 8.12
CA TYR A 324 -9.40 3.26 8.22
C TYR A 324 -9.85 2.38 7.04
N ASN A 325 -8.86 1.86 6.32
CA ASN A 325 -9.03 0.96 5.17
C ASN A 325 -8.03 -0.21 5.22
N GLY A 326 -7.42 -0.45 6.39
CA GLY A 326 -6.39 -1.45 6.64
C GLY A 326 -5.05 -0.84 7.04
N GLY A 327 -4.30 -1.54 7.88
CA GLY A 327 -3.09 -1.04 8.52
C GLY A 327 -1.82 -1.00 7.66
N TYR A 328 -1.90 -1.01 6.33
CA TYR A 328 -0.75 -1.07 5.41
C TYR A 328 -0.76 0.10 4.43
N LEU A 329 0.35 0.39 3.75
CA LEU A 329 0.45 1.53 2.82
C LEU A 329 -0.58 1.44 1.68
N GLY A 330 -0.59 0.29 1.01
CA GLY A 330 -1.64 -0.12 0.08
C GLY A 330 -1.74 0.71 -1.21
N ASP A 331 -2.96 0.76 -1.74
CA ASP A 331 -3.34 1.36 -3.01
C ASP A 331 -4.73 2.00 -2.89
N LYS A 332 -5.46 2.19 -3.99
CA LYS A 332 -6.83 2.72 -3.91
C LYS A 332 -7.85 1.68 -3.46
N ALA A 333 -7.51 0.39 -3.49
CA ALA A 333 -8.39 -0.70 -3.09
C ALA A 333 -8.37 -0.97 -1.59
N GLY A 334 -7.24 -0.75 -0.93
CA GLY A 334 -7.09 -0.92 0.51
C GLY A 334 -5.83 -0.27 1.07
N GLY A 335 -5.81 -0.09 2.39
CA GLY A 335 -4.70 0.55 3.11
C GLY A 335 -4.83 2.07 3.24
N ILE A 336 -3.75 2.69 3.70
CA ILE A 336 -3.67 4.12 4.03
C ILE A 336 -3.93 4.99 2.79
N ASN A 337 -3.42 4.57 1.62
CA ASN A 337 -3.50 5.32 0.36
C ASN A 337 -4.95 5.63 -0.09
N VAL A 338 -5.93 4.84 0.33
CA VAL A 338 -7.36 5.08 0.02
C VAL A 338 -7.78 6.48 0.44
N ARG A 339 -7.31 6.97 1.59
CA ARG A 339 -7.72 8.27 2.15
C ARG A 339 -6.57 9.25 2.36
N TYR A 340 -5.32 8.83 2.24
CA TYR A 340 -4.15 9.68 2.51
C TYR A 340 -3.77 10.62 1.37
N ALA A 341 -3.78 10.15 0.12
CA ALA A 341 -3.28 10.93 -1.01
C ALA A 341 -4.17 10.78 -2.24
N SER A 342 -4.23 11.80 -3.10
CA SER A 342 -4.88 11.70 -4.41
C SER A 342 -4.04 10.91 -5.42
N ASP A 343 -2.75 10.76 -5.16
CA ASP A 343 -1.84 9.92 -5.94
C ASP A 343 -2.18 8.43 -5.77
N PRO A 344 -2.66 7.73 -6.81
CA PRO A 344 -3.03 6.32 -6.69
C PRO A 344 -1.84 5.41 -6.43
N TYR A 345 -0.61 5.85 -6.71
CA TYR A 345 0.61 5.07 -6.49
C TYR A 345 1.43 5.56 -5.28
N TRP A 346 0.84 6.37 -4.39
CA TRP A 346 1.50 6.86 -3.18
C TRP A 346 2.10 5.72 -2.33
N GLY A 347 1.32 4.66 -2.09
CA GLY A 347 1.77 3.52 -1.30
C GLY A 347 2.91 2.74 -1.95
N GLU A 348 2.91 2.61 -3.29
CA GLU A 348 4.04 2.04 -4.03
C GLU A 348 5.30 2.88 -3.87
N LYS A 349 5.19 4.22 -3.97
CA LYS A 349 6.32 5.14 -3.84
C LYS A 349 6.93 5.07 -2.44
N ALA A 350 6.11 5.11 -1.40
CA ALA A 350 6.56 4.97 -0.01
C ALA A 350 7.21 3.60 0.23
N ALA A 351 6.63 2.52 -0.28
CA ALA A 351 7.18 1.17 -0.16
C ALA A 351 8.50 0.99 -0.94
N SER A 352 8.65 1.71 -2.07
CA SER A 352 9.78 1.54 -3.00
C SER A 352 11.14 1.80 -2.36
N VAL A 353 11.18 2.68 -1.36
CA VAL A 353 12.39 3.03 -0.59
C VAL A 353 13.14 1.78 -0.15
N ASN A 354 12.41 0.76 0.28
CA ASN A 354 12.95 -0.46 0.87
C ASN A 354 13.58 -1.42 -0.16
N TYR A 355 13.44 -1.14 -1.46
CA TYR A 355 14.06 -1.91 -2.54
C TYR A 355 15.30 -1.24 -3.14
N TYR A 356 15.61 0.00 -2.74
CA TYR A 356 16.79 0.73 -3.25
C TYR A 356 18.03 0.53 -2.41
N TYR A 357 17.87 0.26 -1.12
CA TYR A 357 18.97 0.15 -0.17
C TYR A 357 19.03 -1.29 0.34
N GLY A 358 20.09 -2.01 -0.05
CA GLY A 358 20.34 -3.39 0.37
C GLY A 358 20.81 -3.49 1.81
N VAL A 359 20.04 -2.96 2.76
CA VAL A 359 20.42 -2.89 4.17
C VAL A 359 19.57 -3.79 5.06
N GLY A 360 20.24 -4.61 5.87
CA GLY A 360 19.60 -5.50 6.82
C GLY A 360 18.86 -6.67 6.16
N ASN A 361 18.09 -7.41 6.97
CA ASN A 361 17.28 -8.54 6.53
C ASN A 361 15.83 -8.29 6.93
N ASP A 362 15.17 -7.33 6.24
CA ASP A 362 13.81 -6.89 6.54
C ASP A 362 12.73 -7.51 5.65
N TYR A 363 13.10 -7.83 4.41
CA TYR A 363 12.19 -8.34 3.40
C TYR A 363 11.69 -9.74 3.76
N GLY A 364 10.39 -9.99 3.59
CA GLY A 364 9.78 -11.31 3.78
C GLY A 364 9.76 -11.82 5.23
N ARG A 365 10.10 -11.00 6.23
CA ARG A 365 10.18 -11.43 7.64
C ARG A 365 8.88 -11.97 8.23
N TYR A 366 7.75 -11.36 7.86
CA TYR A 366 6.44 -11.64 8.47
C TYR A 366 5.57 -12.56 7.62
N THR A 367 4.90 -13.52 8.24
CA THR A 367 3.83 -14.26 7.56
C THR A 367 2.63 -13.34 7.35
N MET A 368 2.23 -13.16 6.10
CA MET A 368 1.14 -12.27 5.74
C MET A 368 0.03 -13.03 5.05
N GLY A 369 -1.20 -12.60 5.29
CA GLY A 369 -2.38 -13.12 4.62
C GLY A 369 -3.31 -12.01 4.15
N ILE A 370 -4.22 -12.38 3.27
CA ILE A 370 -5.31 -11.53 2.80
C ILE A 370 -6.62 -12.13 3.30
N ILE A 371 -7.37 -11.37 4.09
CA ILE A 371 -8.78 -11.66 4.35
C ILE A 371 -9.55 -11.33 3.06
N ASN A 372 -10.16 -12.36 2.48
CA ASN A 372 -10.70 -12.29 1.13
C ASN A 372 -12.10 -11.66 1.07
N GLY A 373 -12.30 -10.68 0.20
CA GLY A 373 -13.61 -10.20 -0.24
C GLY A 373 -14.19 -9.00 0.53
N VAL A 374 -15.09 -8.27 -0.15
CA VAL A 374 -15.72 -7.03 0.32
C VAL A 374 -16.55 -7.26 1.57
N GLN A 375 -16.23 -6.57 2.66
CA GLN A 375 -17.13 -6.28 3.80
C GLN A 375 -17.99 -7.45 4.28
N LYS A 376 -17.49 -8.67 4.15
CA LYS A 376 -18.15 -9.81 4.76
C LYS A 376 -17.99 -9.59 6.25
N SER A 377 -19.09 -9.75 6.98
CA SER A 377 -19.19 -9.68 8.44
C SER A 377 -18.33 -10.75 9.13
N TYR A 378 -17.03 -10.75 8.82
CA TYR A 378 -16.02 -11.64 9.33
C TYR A 378 -15.82 -11.27 10.78
N LYS A 379 -16.12 -12.23 11.63
CA LYS A 379 -16.00 -12.13 13.07
C LYS A 379 -14.55 -12.36 13.46
N LEU A 380 -14.01 -11.45 14.24
CA LEU A 380 -12.69 -11.51 14.84
C LEU A 380 -12.85 -11.88 16.31
N TYR A 381 -12.39 -13.06 16.68
CA TYR A 381 -12.67 -13.69 17.96
C TYR A 381 -11.56 -13.40 18.98
N LYS A 382 -11.95 -13.35 20.25
CA LYS A 382 -11.00 -13.24 21.37
C LYS A 382 -10.09 -14.47 21.49
N GLU A 383 -10.66 -15.66 21.39
CA GLU A 383 -9.95 -16.94 21.45
C GLU A 383 -10.27 -17.79 20.22
N ALA A 384 -9.44 -18.81 19.95
CA ALA A 384 -9.63 -19.77 18.86
C ALA A 384 -10.82 -20.71 19.14
N SER A 385 -12.03 -20.19 19.01
CA SER A 385 -13.28 -20.94 19.13
C SER A 385 -14.46 -20.13 18.58
N TYR A 386 -15.39 -20.79 17.90
CA TYR A 386 -16.64 -20.16 17.46
C TYR A 386 -17.56 -19.75 18.64
N SER A 387 -17.38 -20.34 19.82
CA SER A 387 -18.09 -19.94 21.05
C SER A 387 -17.43 -18.78 21.79
N SER A 388 -16.21 -18.39 21.39
CA SER A 388 -15.53 -17.24 21.97
C SER A 388 -16.31 -15.96 21.67
N PRO A 389 -16.26 -14.95 22.57
CA PRO A 389 -16.70 -13.60 22.24
C PRO A 389 -16.03 -13.09 20.96
N VAL A 390 -16.82 -12.40 20.15
CA VAL A 390 -16.36 -11.63 18.98
C VAL A 390 -15.96 -10.25 19.50
N ILE A 391 -14.72 -9.84 19.25
CA ILE A 391 -14.24 -8.52 19.63
C ILE A 391 -14.66 -7.51 18.55
N HIS A 392 -14.49 -7.88 17.28
CA HIS A 392 -14.81 -6.98 16.17
C HIS A 392 -15.38 -7.76 14.98
N THR A 393 -16.24 -7.12 14.20
CA THR A 393 -16.79 -7.67 12.96
C THR A 393 -16.42 -6.76 11.81
N LEU A 394 -15.62 -7.26 10.87
CA LEU A 394 -15.24 -6.52 9.66
C LEU A 394 -16.49 -6.20 8.83
N GLY A 395 -16.56 -5.00 8.25
CA GLY A 395 -17.72 -4.47 7.55
C GLY A 395 -18.88 -4.02 8.45
N GLN A 396 -18.79 -4.14 9.78
CA GLN A 396 -19.82 -3.62 10.68
C GLN A 396 -19.60 -2.12 10.95
N LYS A 397 -20.70 -1.40 11.19
CA LYS A 397 -20.64 -0.02 11.68
C LYS A 397 -20.30 0.00 13.17
N THR A 398 -19.23 0.70 13.52
CA THR A 398 -18.89 1.10 14.89
C THR A 398 -18.91 2.61 14.94
N ASN A 399 -19.65 3.21 15.90
CA ASN A 399 -19.76 4.67 16.04
C ASN A 399 -20.10 5.44 14.74
N GLY A 400 -20.95 4.83 13.89
CA GLY A 400 -21.38 5.41 12.61
C GLY A 400 -20.40 5.19 11.45
N VAL A 401 -19.22 4.61 11.70
CA VAL A 401 -18.17 4.30 10.73
C VAL A 401 -18.16 2.81 10.40
N THR A 402 -18.34 2.45 9.13
CA THR A 402 -18.12 1.07 8.68
C THR A 402 -16.63 0.78 8.53
N SER A 403 -16.17 -0.37 9.04
CA SER A 403 -14.75 -0.71 9.05
C SER A 403 -14.47 -2.20 8.78
N PRO A 404 -13.46 -2.56 7.97
CA PRO A 404 -12.77 -1.77 6.95
C PRO A 404 -13.60 -1.67 5.67
N ARG A 405 -13.28 -0.70 4.82
CA ARG A 405 -14.03 -0.37 3.59
C ARG A 405 -13.30 -0.83 2.32
N THR A 406 -12.67 -1.99 2.40
CA THR A 406 -11.82 -2.56 1.35
C THR A 406 -12.41 -3.84 0.78
N TYR A 407 -11.95 -4.21 -0.43
CA TYR A 407 -12.23 -5.51 -1.03
C TYR A 407 -11.38 -6.63 -0.40
N ASN A 408 -10.13 -6.34 -0.01
CA ASN A 408 -9.19 -7.34 0.51
C ASN A 408 -8.37 -6.69 1.62
N LEU A 409 -8.31 -7.30 2.80
CA LEU A 409 -7.56 -6.76 3.93
C LEU A 409 -6.29 -7.59 4.16
N ALA A 410 -5.11 -6.97 4.00
CA ALA A 410 -3.86 -7.59 4.40
C ALA A 410 -3.70 -7.62 5.92
N VAL A 411 -3.25 -8.75 6.45
CA VAL A 411 -3.07 -9.02 7.88
C VAL A 411 -1.76 -9.75 8.14
N VAL A 412 -1.21 -9.58 9.34
CA VAL A 412 -0.06 -10.34 9.82
C VAL A 412 -0.56 -11.56 10.59
N ILE A 413 -0.09 -12.75 10.20
CA ILE A 413 -0.39 -14.00 10.88
C ILE A 413 0.72 -14.26 11.90
N LEU A 414 0.34 -14.28 13.17
CA LEU A 414 1.23 -14.51 14.31
C LEU A 414 1.43 -15.99 14.60
N ASP A 415 0.36 -16.78 14.46
CA ASP A 415 0.37 -18.21 14.73
C ASP A 415 -0.79 -18.93 14.04
N THR A 416 -0.72 -20.26 13.97
CA THR A 416 -1.82 -21.13 13.55
C THR A 416 -2.12 -22.13 14.65
N VAL A 417 -3.37 -22.14 15.13
CA VAL A 417 -3.81 -23.01 16.23
C VAL A 417 -4.98 -23.88 15.81
N THR A 418 -5.15 -25.01 16.47
CA THR A 418 -6.29 -25.91 16.28
C THR A 418 -7.09 -25.95 17.58
N ASP A 419 -8.40 -25.72 17.50
CA ASP A 419 -9.28 -25.79 18.68
C ASP A 419 -9.61 -27.24 19.07
N SER A 420 -10.32 -27.42 20.19
CA SER A 420 -10.71 -28.75 20.69
C SER A 420 -11.66 -29.50 19.77
N ALA A 421 -12.34 -28.82 18.85
CA ALA A 421 -13.22 -29.40 17.85
C ALA A 421 -12.50 -29.70 16.51
N GLY A 422 -11.19 -29.46 16.43
CA GLY A 422 -10.37 -29.71 15.25
C GLY A 422 -10.40 -28.59 14.20
N ASN A 423 -11.06 -27.45 14.47
CA ASN A 423 -11.04 -26.32 13.54
C ASN A 423 -9.69 -25.59 13.62
N ARG A 424 -9.21 -25.12 12.47
CA ARG A 424 -7.95 -24.38 12.35
C ARG A 424 -8.21 -22.88 12.33
N TRP A 425 -7.44 -22.14 13.13
CA TRP A 425 -7.53 -20.70 13.32
C TRP A 425 -6.18 -20.05 13.07
N TYR A 426 -6.19 -18.86 12.47
CA TYR A 426 -5.05 -17.96 12.50
C TYR A 426 -5.19 -17.03 13.70
N LYS A 427 -4.11 -16.91 14.49
CA LYS A 427 -3.90 -15.78 15.38
C LYS A 427 -3.36 -14.64 14.52
N ILE A 428 -4.14 -13.58 14.35
CA ILE A 428 -3.75 -12.43 13.54
C ILE A 428 -3.51 -11.21 14.42
N GLN A 429 -2.58 -10.37 14.00
CA GLN A 429 -2.33 -9.11 14.66
C GLN A 429 -3.51 -8.16 14.47
N SER A 430 -3.94 -7.45 15.52
CA SER A 430 -4.98 -6.43 15.36
C SER A 430 -4.36 -5.12 14.85
N ASP A 431 -5.09 -4.41 13.99
CA ASP A 431 -4.70 -3.06 13.58
C ASP A 431 -5.01 -2.03 14.67
N THR A 432 -6.20 -2.10 15.29
CA THR A 432 -6.56 -1.24 16.44
C THR A 432 -6.08 -1.87 17.75
N ALA A 433 -5.63 -1.06 18.70
CA ALA A 433 -5.31 -1.53 20.04
C ALA A 433 -6.58 -2.06 20.73
N LEU A 434 -6.40 -2.98 21.67
CA LEU A 434 -7.51 -3.59 22.41
C LEU A 434 -7.52 -3.08 23.85
N ASN A 435 -8.69 -3.10 24.48
CA ASN A 435 -8.76 -2.87 25.92
C ASN A 435 -8.02 -3.99 26.70
N SER A 436 -7.76 -3.79 27.99
CA SER A 436 -6.97 -4.75 28.81
C SER A 436 -7.56 -6.17 28.82
N SER A 437 -8.88 -6.30 28.77
CA SER A 437 -9.61 -7.58 28.80
C SER A 437 -9.72 -8.24 27.42
N ARG A 438 -9.24 -7.61 26.35
CA ARG A 438 -9.45 -8.03 24.95
C ARG A 438 -10.92 -8.34 24.64
N THR A 439 -11.82 -7.45 25.06
CA THR A 439 -13.26 -7.58 24.78
C THR A 439 -13.79 -6.54 23.82
N ASP A 440 -13.03 -5.48 23.59
CA ASP A 440 -13.38 -4.40 22.67
C ASP A 440 -12.11 -3.73 22.15
N THR A 441 -12.24 -2.96 21.07
CA THR A 441 -11.19 -2.05 20.60
C THR A 441 -11.03 -0.84 21.53
N ASP A 442 -9.82 -0.30 21.57
CA ASP A 442 -9.44 0.85 22.38
C ASP A 442 -8.54 1.76 21.53
N TRP A 443 -9.16 2.69 20.80
CA TRP A 443 -8.48 3.53 19.82
C TRP A 443 -7.53 4.57 20.43
N ASP A 444 -7.77 4.95 21.69
CA ASP A 444 -6.89 5.79 22.48
C ASP A 444 -5.80 4.98 23.21
N GLY A 445 -5.90 3.65 23.19
CA GLY A 445 -4.98 2.73 23.84
C GLY A 445 -3.59 2.71 23.18
N ILE A 446 -2.55 2.61 24.01
CA ILE A 446 -1.19 2.34 23.54
C ILE A 446 -1.13 0.88 23.05
N TYR A 447 -0.74 0.70 21.79
CA TYR A 447 -0.65 -0.61 21.16
C TYR A 447 0.35 -1.55 21.86
N ASN A 448 -0.06 -2.80 22.07
CA ASN A 448 0.72 -3.82 22.73
C ASN A 448 0.77 -5.11 21.90
N PHE A 449 1.94 -5.37 21.29
CA PHE A 449 2.21 -6.54 20.45
C PHE A 449 1.92 -7.90 21.12
N SER A 450 2.00 -8.02 22.45
CA SER A 450 1.77 -9.29 23.14
C SER A 450 0.28 -9.58 23.36
N LYS A 451 -0.59 -8.58 23.25
CA LYS A 451 -2.02 -8.64 23.63
C LYS A 451 -2.96 -8.31 22.47
N ASP A 452 -2.54 -7.43 21.57
CA ASP A 452 -3.38 -6.85 20.52
C ASP A 452 -3.42 -7.77 19.29
N TYR A 453 -4.26 -8.80 19.42
CA TYR A 453 -4.46 -9.82 18.41
C TYR A 453 -5.88 -10.39 18.46
N TYR A 454 -6.29 -10.98 17.35
CA TYR A 454 -7.55 -11.68 17.16
C TYR A 454 -7.33 -13.12 16.70
N PHE A 455 -8.40 -13.91 16.69
CA PHE A 455 -8.48 -15.17 15.97
C PHE A 455 -9.51 -15.11 14.84
N ILE A 456 -9.17 -15.73 13.72
CA ILE A 456 -10.04 -15.86 12.54
C ILE A 456 -9.91 -17.28 11.96
N PRO A 457 -10.98 -17.90 11.45
CA PRO A 457 -10.89 -19.19 10.76
C PRO A 457 -9.93 -19.13 9.57
N THR A 458 -9.09 -20.17 9.43
CA THR A 458 -8.09 -20.22 8.35
C THR A 458 -8.70 -20.19 6.95
N SER A 459 -9.94 -20.64 6.79
CA SER A 459 -10.68 -20.60 5.53
C SER A 459 -11.03 -19.19 5.04
N ASN A 460 -10.86 -18.17 5.87
CA ASN A 460 -11.13 -16.78 5.50
C ASN A 460 -9.88 -16.01 5.04
N VAL A 461 -8.69 -16.61 5.17
CA VAL A 461 -7.41 -15.93 4.91
C VAL A 461 -6.59 -16.71 3.90
N THR A 462 -6.19 -16.06 2.81
CA THR A 462 -5.21 -16.60 1.86
C THR A 462 -3.82 -16.14 2.29
N VAL A 463 -2.88 -17.07 2.53
CA VAL A 463 -1.49 -16.72 2.86
C VAL A 463 -0.76 -16.26 1.59
N ILE A 464 -0.11 -15.10 1.66
CA ILE A 464 0.57 -14.45 0.52
C ILE A 464 2.09 -14.29 0.72
N ASN A 465 2.58 -14.42 1.95
CA ASN A 465 4.00 -14.47 2.26
C ASN A 465 4.21 -15.38 3.46
N GLN A 466 5.23 -16.24 3.41
CA GLN A 466 5.66 -17.04 4.56
C GLN A 466 6.90 -16.40 5.16
N GLY A 467 6.75 -15.90 6.39
CA GLY A 467 7.84 -15.31 7.15
C GLY A 467 8.47 -16.31 8.11
N ASN A 468 9.72 -16.02 8.48
CA ASN A 468 10.48 -16.85 9.43
C ASN A 468 10.53 -16.22 10.83
N VAL A 469 10.06 -14.98 10.98
CA VAL A 469 9.99 -14.33 12.28
C VAL A 469 8.71 -14.77 12.96
N LYS A 470 8.85 -15.56 14.03
CA LYS A 470 7.83 -15.59 15.07
C LYS A 470 7.81 -14.20 15.67
N VAL A 471 6.71 -13.48 15.47
CA VAL A 471 6.55 -12.11 15.99
C VAL A 471 6.97 -12.14 17.45
N PRO A 472 8.01 -11.41 17.85
CA PRO A 472 8.43 -11.43 19.23
C PRO A 472 7.27 -10.86 20.03
N SER A 473 6.70 -11.71 20.88
CA SER A 473 5.97 -11.26 22.05
C SER A 473 7.02 -10.58 22.93
N TYR A 474 7.40 -9.34 22.63
CA TYR A 474 8.27 -8.59 23.50
C TYR A 474 7.48 -8.34 24.77
N TYR A 475 7.78 -9.08 25.82
CA TYR A 475 7.22 -8.77 27.11
C TYR A 475 7.85 -7.47 27.59
N THR A 476 7.02 -6.51 28.00
CA THR A 476 7.49 -5.39 28.80
C THR A 476 8.29 -5.98 29.96
N GLY A 477 9.57 -5.65 30.03
CA GLY A 477 10.53 -6.16 30.99
C GLY A 477 11.44 -7.31 30.55
N ASP A 478 11.25 -7.89 29.36
CA ASP A 478 12.16 -8.87 28.74
C ASP A 478 13.29 -8.11 28.03
N VAL A 479 14.18 -7.50 28.81
CA VAL A 479 15.23 -6.60 28.31
C VAL A 479 16.20 -7.31 27.39
N ASN A 480 16.49 -8.58 27.62
CA ASN A 480 17.41 -9.37 26.81
C ASN A 480 16.77 -9.95 25.52
N GLY A 481 15.43 -9.94 25.43
CA GLY A 481 14.68 -10.40 24.27
C GLY A 481 14.61 -11.94 24.15
N ASP A 482 14.78 -12.68 25.24
CA ASP A 482 14.77 -14.14 25.27
C ASP A 482 13.37 -14.76 25.42
N GLY A 483 12.35 -13.91 25.50
CA GLY A 483 10.95 -14.29 25.66
C GLY A 483 10.52 -14.51 27.10
N LYS A 484 11.33 -14.14 28.10
CA LYS A 484 11.01 -14.26 29.53
C LYS A 484 11.42 -12.99 30.29
N VAL A 485 10.64 -12.61 31.30
CA VAL A 485 11.08 -11.58 32.27
C VAL A 485 11.76 -12.29 33.43
N SER A 486 13.08 -12.17 33.50
CA SER A 486 13.93 -12.95 34.39
C SER A 486 14.94 -12.10 35.15
N SER A 487 15.73 -12.76 36.01
CA SER A 487 16.84 -12.11 36.71
C SER A 487 17.91 -11.56 35.76
N LEU A 488 18.01 -12.06 34.53
CA LEU A 488 18.94 -11.51 33.52
C LEU A 488 18.51 -10.12 33.07
N ASP A 489 17.21 -9.89 32.90
CA ASP A 489 16.65 -8.60 32.50
C ASP A 489 16.77 -7.58 33.62
N TYR A 490 16.48 -8.01 34.84
CA TYR A 490 16.71 -7.25 36.06
C TYR A 490 18.15 -6.75 36.17
N ILE A 491 19.14 -7.60 35.86
CA ILE A 491 20.57 -7.22 35.86
C ILE A 491 20.87 -6.18 34.76
N GLN A 492 20.27 -6.30 33.58
CA GLN A 492 20.48 -5.33 32.50
C GLN A 492 19.95 -3.94 32.85
N ILE A 493 18.77 -3.87 33.48
CA ILE A 493 18.21 -2.61 33.99
C ILE A 493 19.11 -2.02 35.08
N LYS A 494 19.58 -2.85 36.01
CA LYS A 494 20.54 -2.41 37.04
C LYS A 494 21.78 -1.79 36.41
N ASN A 495 22.36 -2.46 35.41
CA ASN A 495 23.59 -2.00 34.76
C ASN A 495 23.38 -0.70 33.98
N HIS A 496 22.20 -0.50 33.39
CA HIS A 496 21.82 0.76 32.77
C HIS A 496 21.79 1.89 33.79
N ILE A 497 21.06 1.69 34.90
CA ILE A 497 20.93 2.68 35.98
C ILE A 497 22.29 3.03 36.58
N MET A 498 23.15 2.02 36.79
CA MET A 498 24.50 2.19 37.32
C MET A 498 25.49 2.73 36.28
N LYS A 499 25.08 2.92 35.02
CA LYS A 499 25.92 3.34 33.89
C LYS A 499 27.14 2.43 33.63
N THR A 500 27.10 1.20 34.11
CA THR A 500 28.13 0.19 33.86
C THR A 500 27.95 -0.48 32.50
N LYS A 501 26.70 -0.57 32.03
CA LYS A 501 26.34 -0.95 30.66
C LYS A 501 25.01 -0.29 30.29
N VAL A 502 25.08 0.76 29.48
CA VAL A 502 23.91 1.57 29.11
C VAL A 502 23.12 0.85 28.02
N LEU A 503 21.88 0.46 28.35
CA LEU A 503 20.90 -0.02 27.37
C LEU A 503 20.56 1.04 26.31
N SER A 504 20.24 0.57 25.12
CA SER A 504 19.84 1.39 23.96
C SER A 504 18.82 0.64 23.11
N GLY A 505 18.06 1.36 22.28
CA GLY A 505 17.09 0.76 21.36
C GLY A 505 16.01 -0.05 22.09
N ASP A 506 15.63 -1.21 21.55
CA ASP A 506 14.52 -2.01 22.07
C ASP A 506 14.73 -2.48 23.52
N ALA A 507 15.98 -2.74 23.92
CA ALA A 507 16.29 -3.13 25.29
C ALA A 507 16.01 -2.00 26.28
N LEU A 508 16.20 -0.73 25.87
CA LEU A 508 15.87 0.43 26.70
C LEU A 508 14.35 0.60 26.84
N LEU A 509 13.59 0.35 25.78
CA LEU A 509 12.14 0.46 25.78
C LEU A 509 11.47 -0.67 26.57
N ARG A 510 11.96 -1.91 26.42
CA ARG A 510 11.49 -3.04 27.25
C ARG A 510 11.87 -2.85 28.71
N ALA A 511 12.94 -2.11 28.99
CA ALA A 511 13.35 -1.77 30.34
C ALA A 511 12.51 -0.66 30.99
N ASP A 512 11.84 0.18 30.21
CA ASP A 512 10.88 1.20 30.70
C ASP A 512 9.50 0.55 30.89
N VAL A 513 9.34 -0.15 32.01
CA VAL A 513 8.14 -0.95 32.30
C VAL A 513 7.04 -0.12 32.95
N ASN A 514 7.28 1.15 33.28
CA ASN A 514 6.27 2.08 33.75
C ASN A 514 5.80 3.07 32.66
N GLY A 515 6.49 3.16 31.52
CA GLY A 515 6.14 3.97 30.38
C GLY A 515 6.38 5.46 30.59
N ASP A 516 7.24 5.85 31.53
CA ASP A 516 7.52 7.26 31.85
C ASP A 516 8.63 7.88 30.97
N GLY A 517 9.19 7.09 30.06
CA GLY A 517 10.24 7.48 29.13
C GLY A 517 11.65 7.41 29.74
N LYS A 518 11.81 6.88 30.95
CA LYS A 518 13.10 6.74 31.65
C LYS A 518 13.25 5.34 32.22
N VAL A 519 14.45 4.76 32.11
CA VAL A 519 14.79 3.52 32.81
C VAL A 519 15.37 3.86 34.18
N SER A 520 14.57 3.64 35.22
CA SER A 520 14.83 4.11 36.58
C SER A 520 14.71 2.99 37.62
N SER A 521 14.90 3.35 38.89
CA SER A 521 14.68 2.44 40.01
C SER A 521 13.22 1.95 40.10
N LEU A 522 12.25 2.69 39.54
CA LEU A 522 10.85 2.28 39.51
C LEU A 522 10.65 1.07 38.59
N ASP A 523 11.30 1.08 37.43
CA ASP A 523 11.27 -0.03 36.47
C ASP A 523 11.93 -1.27 37.03
N TYR A 524 13.10 -1.04 37.64
CA TYR A 524 13.85 -2.08 38.34
C TYR A 524 13.01 -2.79 39.41
N ILE A 525 12.23 -2.04 40.20
CA ILE A 525 11.33 -2.59 41.22
C ILE A 525 10.17 -3.36 40.58
N LYS A 526 9.56 -2.86 39.51
CA LYS A 526 8.46 -3.54 38.82
C LYS A 526 8.88 -4.91 38.26
N ILE A 527 10.08 -5.00 37.68
CA ILE A 527 10.66 -6.25 37.18
C ILE A 527 10.89 -7.22 38.34
N LYS A 528 11.47 -6.74 39.45
CA LYS A 528 11.68 -7.53 40.65
C LYS A 528 10.37 -8.14 41.15
N ASN A 529 9.32 -7.33 41.23
CA ASN A 529 8.01 -7.79 41.72
C ASN A 529 7.37 -8.82 40.80
N HIS A 530 7.56 -8.70 39.48
CA HIS A 530 7.12 -9.72 38.53
C HIS A 530 7.86 -11.05 38.76
N ILE A 531 9.18 -11.02 38.89
CA ILE A 531 10.00 -12.22 39.14
C ILE A 531 9.64 -12.88 40.48
N MET A 532 9.36 -12.07 41.51
CA MET A 532 8.95 -12.55 42.83
C MET A 532 7.47 -13.00 42.89
N GLY A 533 6.71 -12.80 41.83
CA GLY A 533 5.27 -13.13 41.78
C GLY A 533 4.40 -12.26 42.68
N THR A 534 4.92 -11.15 43.23
CA THR A 534 4.20 -10.25 44.12
C THR A 534 3.37 -9.21 43.36
N ASN A 535 3.78 -8.86 42.13
CA ASN A 535 2.99 -8.04 41.22
C ASN A 535 3.45 -8.30 39.78
N ARG A 536 2.59 -8.89 38.93
CA ARG A 536 2.97 -9.28 37.56
C ARG A 536 2.79 -8.13 36.57
N LEU A 537 3.79 -7.93 35.72
CA LEU A 537 3.71 -7.04 34.55
C LEU A 537 2.65 -7.45 33.51
N PHE A 538 2.30 -8.73 33.46
CA PHE A 538 1.28 -9.33 32.59
C PHE A 538 0.75 -10.64 33.20
#